data_AF-A0A197K377-F1
#
_entry.id   AF-A0A197K377-F1
#
_cell.length_a   1.000
_cell.length_b   1.000
_cell.length_c   1.000
_cell.angle_alpha   90.00
_cell.angle_beta   90.00
_cell.angle_gamma   90.00
#
_symmetry.space_group_name_H-M   'P 1'
#
loop_
_entity.id
_entity.type
_entity.pdbx_description
1 polymer ?
#
loop_
_entity_poly.entity_id
_entity_poly.type
_entity_poly.pdbx_seq_one_letter_code
_entity_poly.pdbx_strand_id
1 'polypeptide(L)'
;LLHSFWMRQMHEIQNVPQDFKVHHLPLARIKKVMKTDDDAKMISADAPMIFDKGCDIFITELTLRAWIHAEENKRRTLQRSDIAAAIAKTDMFDFLIDIVPR
;
A
#
# COMPACT_ATOMS: atom_id res chain seq x y z
N LEU A 1 -13.14 6.44 9.03
CA LEU A 1 -12.22 6.59 7.88
C LEU A 1 -11.80 5.24 7.30
N LEU A 2 -11.04 4.42 8.03
CA LEU A 2 -10.52 3.14 7.51
C LEU A 2 -11.62 2.10 7.23
N HIS A 3 -12.61 1.95 8.11
CA HIS A 3 -13.70 1.00 7.90
C HIS A 3 -14.48 1.28 6.59
N SER A 4 -14.85 2.54 6.37
CA SER A 4 -15.54 2.96 5.14
C SER A 4 -14.66 2.83 3.89
N PHE A 5 -13.35 3.06 4.02
CA PHE A 5 -12.38 2.82 2.95
C PHE A 5 -12.36 1.33 2.56
N TRP A 6 -12.19 0.45 3.54
CA TRP A 6 -12.14 -0.99 3.30
C TRP A 6 -13.46 -1.56 2.77
N MET A 7 -14.60 -1.12 3.28
CA MET A 7 -15.90 -1.51 2.72
C MET A 7 -16.02 -1.14 1.24
N ARG A 8 -15.55 0.06 0.85
CA ARG A 8 -15.54 0.48 -0.55
C ARG A 8 -14.58 -0.36 -1.40
N GLN A 9 -13.36 -0.58 -0.93
CA GLN A 9 -12.38 -1.41 -1.65
C GLN A 9 -12.87 -2.84 -1.85
N MET A 10 -13.48 -3.45 -0.84
CA MET A 10 -14.08 -4.78 -0.96
C MET A 10 -15.24 -4.80 -1.95
N HIS A 11 -16.11 -3.79 -1.90
CA HIS A 11 -17.21 -3.67 -2.86
C HIS A 11 -16.70 -3.53 -4.30
N GLU A 12 -15.69 -2.68 -4.54
CA GLU A 12 -15.06 -2.50 -5.86
C GLU A 12 -14.45 -3.80 -6.39
N ILE A 13 -13.68 -4.51 -5.55
CA ILE A 13 -13.03 -5.77 -5.93
C ILE A 13 -14.05 -6.86 -6.28
N GLN A 14 -15.17 -6.93 -5.55
CA GLN A 14 -16.16 -8.01 -5.71
C GLN A 14 -17.19 -7.73 -6.82
N ASN A 15 -17.57 -6.47 -7.02
CA ASN A 15 -18.76 -6.13 -7.81
C ASN A 15 -18.47 -5.34 -9.08
N VAL A 16 -17.27 -4.77 -9.23
CA VAL A 16 -16.91 -3.99 -10.41
C VAL A 16 -16.02 -4.84 -11.32
N PRO A 17 -16.42 -5.07 -12.59
CA PRO A 17 -15.58 -5.75 -13.56
C PRO A 17 -14.24 -5.03 -13.69
N GLN A 18 -13.15 -5.75 -13.42
CA GLN A 18 -11.80 -5.19 -13.47
C GLN A 18 -11.30 -5.20 -14.93
N ASP A 19 -10.93 -4.03 -15.45
CA ASP A 19 -10.16 -3.94 -16.70
C ASP A 19 -8.68 -4.16 -16.37
N PHE A 20 -8.21 -5.40 -16.52
CA PHE A 20 -6.82 -5.79 -16.29
C PHE A 20 -5.82 -5.20 -17.30
N LYS A 21 -6.23 -4.23 -18.12
CA LYS A 21 -5.31 -3.45 -18.97
C LYS A 21 -4.92 -2.12 -18.36
N VAL A 22 -5.69 -1.63 -17.38
CA VAL A 22 -5.45 -0.33 -16.72
C VAL A 22 -4.83 -0.59 -15.35
N HIS A 23 -3.61 -0.10 -15.17
CA HIS A 23 -2.85 -0.27 -13.93
C HIS A 23 -2.41 1.07 -13.37
N HIS A 24 -2.43 1.20 -12.04
CA HIS A 24 -1.94 2.41 -11.36
C HIS A 24 -0.42 2.45 -11.35
N LEU A 25 0.21 1.29 -11.21
CA LEU A 25 1.65 1.10 -11.20
C LEU A 25 2.11 0.30 -12.42
N PRO A 26 3.25 0.64 -13.04
CA PRO A 26 3.75 -0.11 -14.19
C PRO A 26 4.10 -1.55 -13.80
N LEU A 27 3.43 -2.55 -14.39
CA LEU A 27 3.67 -3.98 -14.10
C LEU A 27 5.14 -4.39 -14.27
N ALA A 28 5.85 -3.82 -15.25
CA ALA A 28 7.27 -4.08 -15.46
C ALA A 28 8.15 -3.65 -14.28
N ARG A 29 7.76 -2.57 -13.57
CA ARG A 29 8.47 -2.08 -12.38
C ARG A 29 8.19 -2.96 -11.17
N ILE A 30 6.94 -3.39 -10.99
CA ILE A 30 6.55 -4.36 -9.96
C ILE A 30 7.35 -5.65 -10.15
N LYS A 31 7.33 -6.21 -11.37
CA LYS A 31 8.08 -7.41 -11.71
C LYS A 31 9.58 -7.24 -11.47
N LYS A 32 10.15 -6.06 -11.76
CA LYS A 32 11.57 -5.78 -11.51
C LYS A 32 11.89 -5.79 -10.02
N VAL A 33 11.04 -5.25 -9.15
CA VAL A 33 11.21 -5.31 -7.69
C VAL A 33 11.09 -6.75 -7.20
N MET A 34 10.10 -7.51 -7.65
CA MET A 34 9.98 -8.93 -7.29
C MET A 34 11.21 -9.76 -7.69
N LYS A 35 11.91 -9.36 -8.76
CA LYS A 35 13.13 -10.00 -9.28
C LYS A 35 14.42 -9.58 -8.59
N THR A 36 14.38 -8.68 -7.61
CA THR A 36 15.57 -8.39 -6.78
C THR A 36 15.87 -9.51 -5.80
N ASP A 37 14.90 -10.39 -5.56
CA ASP A 37 15.09 -11.65 -4.85
C ASP A 37 15.63 -12.70 -5.85
N ASP A 38 16.85 -13.19 -5.60
CA ASP A 38 17.54 -14.16 -6.45
C ASP A 38 16.82 -15.53 -6.50
N ASP A 39 15.99 -15.84 -5.49
CA ASP A 39 15.19 -17.08 -5.46
C ASP A 39 13.94 -16.98 -6.35
N ALA A 40 13.51 -15.77 -6.72
CA ALA A 40 12.34 -15.53 -7.57
C ALA A 40 12.61 -15.79 -9.07
N LYS A 41 12.78 -17.07 -9.45
CA LYS A 41 13.15 -17.46 -10.84
C LYS A 41 12.05 -17.27 -11.88
N MET A 42 10.80 -17.58 -11.58
CA MET A 42 9.66 -17.37 -12.47
C MET A 42 8.56 -16.62 -11.72
N ILE A 43 7.92 -15.66 -12.40
CA ILE A 43 6.84 -14.86 -11.83
C ILE A 43 5.65 -15.00 -12.77
N SER A 44 4.54 -15.52 -12.25
CA SER A 44 3.27 -15.59 -12.97
C SER A 44 2.81 -14.19 -13.40
N ALA A 45 2.11 -14.10 -14.54
CA ALA A 45 1.55 -12.83 -15.00
C ALA A 45 0.56 -12.22 -13.99
N ASP A 46 -0.11 -13.07 -13.19
CA ASP A 46 -1.13 -12.63 -12.24
C ASP A 46 -0.54 -11.96 -11.00
N ALA A 47 0.68 -12.32 -10.60
CA ALA A 47 1.27 -11.80 -9.38
C ALA A 47 1.53 -10.28 -9.45
N PRO A 48 2.16 -9.72 -10.52
CA PRO A 48 2.26 -8.26 -10.68
C PRO A 48 0.91 -7.54 -10.71
N MET A 49 -0.14 -8.15 -11.28
CA MET A 49 -1.48 -7.55 -11.31
C MET A 49 -2.10 -7.47 -9.92
N ILE A 50 -1.94 -8.52 -9.11
CA ILE A 50 -2.38 -8.52 -7.70
C ILE A 50 -1.59 -7.47 -6.89
N PHE A 51 -0.27 -7.38 -7.10
CA PHE A 51 0.57 -6.38 -6.45
C PHE A 51 0.22 -4.95 -6.85
N ASP A 52 -0.18 -4.69 -8.10
CA ASP A 52 -0.64 -3.36 -8.52
C ASP A 52 -1.81 -2.89 -7.63
N LYS A 53 -2.85 -3.72 -7.50
CA LYS A 53 -4.01 -3.39 -6.65
C LYS A 53 -3.66 -3.39 -5.15
N GLY A 54 -2.85 -4.35 -4.70
CA GLY A 54 -2.44 -4.45 -3.30
C GLY A 54 -1.60 -3.25 -2.86
N CYS A 55 -0.67 -2.79 -3.70
CA CYS A 55 0.15 -1.60 -3.43
C CYS A 55 -0.69 -0.32 -3.42
N ASP A 56 -1.66 -0.18 -4.33
CA ASP A 56 -2.60 0.95 -4.33
C ASP A 56 -3.37 1.05 -3.00
N ILE A 57 -3.92 -0.09 -2.53
CA ILE A 57 -4.62 -0.17 -1.24
C ILE A 57 -3.66 0.11 -0.07
N PHE A 58 -2.47 -0.50 -0.08
CA PHE A 58 -1.48 -0.35 0.98
C PHE A 58 -1.02 1.11 1.13
N ILE A 59 -0.66 1.77 0.02
CA ILE A 59 -0.24 3.17 0.02
C ILE A 59 -1.38 4.06 0.54
N THR A 60 -2.60 3.83 0.06
CA THR A 60 -3.77 4.61 0.48
C THR A 60 -4.05 4.43 1.97
N GLU A 61 -4.08 3.20 2.48
CA GLU A 61 -4.32 2.95 3.90
C GLU A 61 -3.23 3.54 4.79
N LEU A 62 -1.95 3.32 4.46
CA LEU A 62 -0.84 3.88 5.24
C LEU A 62 -0.89 5.41 5.25
N THR A 63 -1.24 6.01 4.12
CA THR A 63 -1.43 7.47 4.02
C THR A 63 -2.59 7.95 4.87
N LEU A 64 -3.73 7.26 4.87
CA LEU A 64 -4.88 7.59 5.72
C LEU A 64 -4.54 7.48 7.21
N ARG A 65 -3.77 6.46 7.61
CA ARG A 65 -3.29 6.29 8.99
C ARG A 65 -2.31 7.40 9.39
N ALA A 66 -1.35 7.71 8.53
CA ALA A 66 -0.41 8.80 8.76
C ALA A 66 -1.12 10.17 8.82
N TRP A 67 -2.15 10.38 8.00
CA TRP A 67 -2.91 11.62 7.99
C TRP A 67 -3.57 11.93 9.34
N ILE A 68 -4.03 10.91 10.07
CA ILE A 68 -4.57 11.07 11.42
C ILE A 68 -3.55 11.78 12.34
N HIS A 69 -2.27 11.43 12.24
CA HIS A 69 -1.21 12.07 13.02
C HIS A 69 -0.90 13.51 12.58
N ALA A 70 -1.00 13.80 11.28
CA ALA A 70 -0.89 15.18 10.81
C ALA A 70 -2.03 16.05 11.38
N GLU A 71 -3.27 15.54 11.35
CA GLU A 71 -4.44 16.23 11.89
C GLU A 71 -4.40 16.40 13.42
N GLU A 72 -3.98 15.36 14.16
CA GLU A 72 -3.75 15.43 15.62
C GLU A 72 -2.78 16.57 15.99
N ASN A 73 -1.77 16.80 15.13
CA ASN A 73 -0.80 17.88 15.28
C ASN A 73 -1.23 19.20 14.63
N LYS A 74 -2.49 19.33 14.20
CA LYS A 74 -3.06 20.51 13.53
C LYS A 74 -2.30 20.93 12.27
N ARG A 75 -1.64 19.98 11.61
CA ARG A 75 -0.90 20.19 10.36
C ARG A 75 -1.77 19.80 9.16
N ARG A 76 -1.58 20.50 8.05
CA ARG A 76 -2.17 20.18 6.74
C ARG A 76 -1.14 19.62 5.74
N THR A 77 0.09 19.43 6.21
CA THR A 77 1.19 18.86 5.45
C THR A 77 1.58 17.56 6.12
N LEU A 78 1.47 16.46 5.38
CA LEU A 78 1.91 15.14 5.82
C LEU A 78 3.44 15.09 5.86
N GLN A 79 3.99 14.56 6.94
CA GLN A 79 5.44 14.48 7.16
C GLN A 79 5.89 13.02 7.36
N ARG A 80 7.18 12.77 7.20
CA ARG A 80 7.77 11.44 7.42
C ARG A 80 7.52 10.91 8.84
N SER A 81 7.51 11.80 9.84
CA SER A 81 7.22 11.46 11.24
C SER A 81 5.79 10.93 11.43
N ASP A 82 4.83 11.36 10.61
CA ASP A 82 3.45 10.87 10.66
C ASP A 82 3.36 9.41 10.19
N ILE A 83 4.12 9.09 9.15
CA ILE A 83 4.23 7.72 8.63
C ILE A 83 4.90 6.83 9.67
N ALA A 84 6.00 7.29 10.28
CA ALA A 84 6.68 6.56 11.36
C ALA A 84 5.74 6.30 12.55
N ALA A 85 4.95 7.29 12.96
CA ALA A 85 3.96 7.14 14.02
C ALA A 85 2.85 6.14 13.66
N ALA A 86 2.37 6.17 12.41
CA ALA A 86 1.35 5.23 11.94
C ALA A 86 1.85 3.77 11.92
N ILE A 87 3.09 3.56 11.46
CA ILE A 87 3.76 2.25 11.47
C ILE A 87 3.90 1.76 12.92
N ALA A 88 4.42 2.60 13.82
CA ALA A 88 4.65 2.22 15.21
C ALA A 88 3.37 1.87 16.01
N LYS A 89 2.19 2.31 15.55
CA LYS A 89 0.89 2.01 16.18
C LYS A 89 0.17 0.80 15.59
N THR A 90 0.72 0.16 14.55
CA THR A 90 0.04 -0.95 13.85
C THR A 90 1.00 -2.10 13.59
N ASP A 91 0.90 -3.18 14.38
CA ASP A 91 1.78 -4.36 14.32
C ASP A 91 1.87 -5.00 12.91
N MET A 92 0.81 -4.87 12.10
CA MET A 92 0.80 -5.31 10.70
C MET A 92 1.92 -4.67 9.85
N PHE A 93 2.44 -3.51 10.27
CA PHE A 93 3.50 -2.78 9.59
C PHE A 93 4.90 -3.04 10.15
N ASP A 94 5.08 -4.02 11.03
CA ASP A 94 6.39 -4.35 11.62
C ASP A 94 7.46 -4.71 10.58
N PHE A 95 7.04 -5.19 9.39
CA PHE A 95 7.95 -5.43 8.27
C PHE A 95 8.67 -4.16 7.74
N LEU A 96 8.26 -2.96 8.20
CA LEU A 96 8.84 -1.68 7.81
C LEU A 96 9.78 -1.07 8.85
N ILE A 97 9.99 -1.70 10.01
CA ILE A 97 10.79 -1.13 11.11
C ILE A 97 12.20 -0.75 10.65
N ASP A 98 12.84 -1.60 9.84
CA ASP A 98 14.20 -1.35 9.34
C ASP A 98 14.25 -0.33 8.20
N ILE A 99 13.09 0.00 7.59
CA ILE A 99 12.97 0.95 6.48
C ILE A 99 12.62 2.36 6.99
N VAL A 100 11.80 2.43 8.03
CA VAL A 100 11.37 3.68 8.67
C VAL A 100 11.84 3.66 10.13
N PRO A 101 13.11 4.06 10.39
CA PRO A 101 13.59 4.16 11.76
C PRO A 101 12.71 5.13 12.54
N ARG A 102 12.39 4.72 13.77
CA ARG A 102 11.60 5.50 14.73
C ARG A 102 12.21 6.87 15.02
#